data_AF-A0A2S6B992-F1
#
_entry.id   AF-A0A2S6B992-F1
#
_cell.length_a   1.000
_cell.length_b   1.000
_cell.length_c   1.000
_cell.angle_alpha   90.00
_cell.angle_beta   90.00
_cell.angle_gamma   90.00
#
_symmetry.space_group_name_H-M   'P 1'
#
loop_
_entity.id
_entity.type
_entity.pdbx_description
1 polymer ?
#
loop_
_entity_poly.entity_id
_entity_poly.type
_entity_poly.pdbx_seq_one_letter_code
_entity_poly.pdbx_strand_id
1 'polypeptide(L)'
;MTGPWPSVAPAAAAPRASERRKPAPSGDALRAGLTPAQVMTLEALEIFQWKLAFVRRPLFQAPIPVLFDRDHTRHVVIQEDGTLDESQTLVLRA
;
A
#
# COMPACT_ATOMS: atom_id res chain seq x y z
N MET A 1 60.10 19.89 13.62
CA MET A 1 60.40 19.53 12.21
C MET A 1 59.55 18.32 11.88
N THR A 2 58.38 18.56 11.28
CA THR A 2 57.28 17.58 11.17
C THR A 2 57.09 17.29 9.68
N GLY A 3 57.37 16.06 9.26
CA GLY A 3 57.28 15.66 7.85
C GLY A 3 55.84 15.63 7.34
N PRO A 4 55.59 15.98 6.05
CA PRO A 4 54.25 16.07 5.51
C PRO A 4 53.80 14.70 5.00
N TRP A 5 52.91 14.03 5.73
CA TRP A 5 52.17 12.90 5.16
C TRP A 5 51.04 13.45 4.28
N PRO A 6 50.98 13.13 2.98
CA PRO A 6 49.84 13.50 2.16
C PRO A 6 48.62 12.68 2.61
N SER A 7 47.58 13.37 3.05
CA SER A 7 46.26 12.77 3.27
C SER A 7 45.69 12.37 1.91
N VAL A 8 45.57 11.07 1.65
CA VAL A 8 44.78 10.59 0.51
C VAL A 8 43.31 10.81 0.87
N ALA A 9 42.63 11.67 0.11
CA ALA A 9 41.19 11.84 0.24
C ALA A 9 40.50 10.48 0.04
N PRO A 10 39.43 10.15 0.80
CA PRO A 10 38.67 8.94 0.52
C PRO A 10 38.08 9.07 -0.88
N ALA A 11 38.30 8.05 -1.71
CA ALA A 11 37.60 7.88 -2.98
C ALA A 11 36.10 8.05 -2.72
N ALA A 12 35.49 9.02 -3.40
CA ALA A 12 34.07 9.29 -3.33
C ALA A 12 33.32 7.96 -3.50
N ALA A 13 32.62 7.55 -2.44
CA ALA A 13 31.74 6.41 -2.48
C ALA A 13 30.73 6.65 -3.60
N ALA A 14 30.77 5.79 -4.62
CA ALA A 14 29.77 5.75 -5.68
C ALA A 14 28.37 5.78 -5.07
N PRO A 15 27.39 6.48 -5.68
CA PRO A 15 26.02 6.45 -5.19
C PRO A 15 25.56 4.99 -5.22
N ARG A 16 25.31 4.43 -4.02
CA ARG A 16 24.75 3.09 -3.89
C ARG A 16 23.43 3.09 -4.65
N ALA A 17 23.35 2.17 -5.61
CA ALA A 17 22.24 1.97 -6.51
C ALA A 17 20.90 2.16 -5.81
N SER A 18 20.04 2.99 -6.41
CA SER A 18 18.67 3.25 -6.00
C SER A 18 17.98 1.97 -5.56
N GLU A 19 17.82 1.84 -4.24
CA GLU A 19 17.12 0.75 -3.59
C GLU A 19 15.69 0.71 -4.12
N ARG A 20 15.43 -0.33 -4.92
CA ARG A 20 14.18 -0.93 -5.42
C ARG A 20 12.84 -0.40 -4.87
N ARG A 21 12.54 0.89 -4.96
CA ARG A 21 11.16 1.39 -4.87
C ARG A 21 10.48 1.00 -6.16
N LYS A 22 9.82 -0.17 -6.18
CA LYS A 22 8.76 -0.39 -7.15
C LYS A 22 7.80 0.80 -7.00
N PRO A 23 7.48 1.53 -8.08
CA PRO A 23 6.46 2.56 -8.00
C PRO A 23 5.18 1.93 -7.44
N ALA A 24 4.48 2.67 -6.59
CA ALA A 24 3.20 2.21 -6.09
C ALA A 24 2.33 1.81 -7.29
N PRO A 25 1.69 0.63 -7.27
CA PRO A 25 0.87 0.19 -8.38
C PRO A 25 -0.21 1.24 -8.65
N SER A 26 -0.40 1.59 -9.92
CA SER A 26 -1.49 2.45 -10.34
C SER A 26 -2.83 1.87 -9.88
N GLY A 27 -3.82 2.71 -9.57
CA GLY A 27 -5.13 2.25 -9.08
C GLY A 27 -5.78 1.22 -10.01
N ASP A 28 -5.59 1.34 -11.31
CA ASP A 28 -6.01 0.35 -12.32
C ASP A 28 -5.37 -1.04 -12.11
N ALA A 29 -4.06 -1.07 -11.86
CA ALA A 29 -3.33 -2.31 -11.58
C ALA A 29 -3.78 -2.99 -10.26
N LEU A 30 -4.25 -2.20 -9.29
CA LEU A 30 -4.85 -2.75 -8.07
C LEU A 30 -6.21 -3.40 -8.34
N ARG A 31 -7.03 -2.78 -9.20
CA ARG A 31 -8.36 -3.29 -9.58
C ARG A 31 -8.32 -4.52 -10.50
N ALA A 32 -7.16 -4.84 -11.08
CA ALA A 32 -7.01 -5.99 -11.97
C ALA A 32 -7.40 -7.32 -11.28
N GLY A 33 -8.37 -8.03 -11.85
CA GLY A 33 -8.80 -9.36 -11.38
C GLY A 33 -9.74 -9.36 -10.17
N LEU A 34 -10.21 -8.20 -9.73
CA LEU A 34 -11.33 -8.13 -8.77
C LEU A 34 -12.60 -8.73 -9.38
N THR A 35 -13.44 -9.32 -8.55
CA THR A 35 -14.75 -9.82 -9.00
C THR A 35 -15.68 -8.64 -9.34
N PRO A 36 -16.71 -8.83 -10.17
CA PRO A 36 -17.67 -7.77 -10.47
C PRO A 36 -18.33 -7.19 -9.22
N ALA A 37 -18.68 -8.04 -8.25
CA ALA A 37 -19.25 -7.60 -6.99
C ALA A 37 -18.28 -6.72 -6.18
N GLN A 38 -16.99 -7.09 -6.16
CA GLN A 38 -15.96 -6.29 -5.51
C GLN A 38 -15.76 -4.93 -6.17
N VAL A 39 -15.77 -4.87 -7.51
CA VAL A 39 -15.65 -3.60 -8.25
C VAL A 39 -16.81 -2.68 -7.93
N MET A 40 -18.05 -3.20 -7.94
CA MET A 40 -19.24 -2.41 -7.62
C MET A 40 -19.18 -1.85 -6.19
N THR A 41 -18.80 -2.67 -5.21
CA THR A 41 -18.66 -2.21 -3.81
C THR A 41 -17.52 -1.19 -3.67
N LEU A 42 -16.39 -1.41 -4.35
CA LEU A 42 -15.26 -0.47 -4.36
C LEU A 42 -15.70 0.90 -4.89
N GLU A 43 -16.37 0.95 -6.04
CA GLU A 43 -16.88 2.19 -6.64
C GLU A 43 -17.85 2.91 -5.70
N ALA A 44 -18.75 2.18 -5.04
CA ALA A 44 -19.65 2.73 -4.05
C ALA A 44 -18.90 3.36 -2.86
N LEU A 45 -17.87 2.69 -2.35
CA LEU A 45 -17.05 3.21 -1.24
C LEU A 45 -16.18 4.41 -1.64
N GLU A 46 -15.69 4.46 -2.88
CA GLU A 46 -14.92 5.60 -3.38
C GLU A 46 -15.75 6.91 -3.39
N ILE A 47 -17.08 6.83 -3.57
CA ILE A 47 -17.99 7.99 -3.43
C ILE A 47 -17.93 8.57 -2.00
N PHE A 48 -17.85 7.70 -0.99
CA PHE A 48 -17.70 8.07 0.42
C PHE A 48 -16.26 8.42 0.81
N GLN A 49 -15.39 8.70 -0.16
CA GLN A 49 -13.98 9.07 0.04
C GLN A 49 -13.13 7.97 0.67
N TRP A 50 -13.57 6.71 0.60
CA TRP A 50 -12.70 5.59 0.91
C TRP A 50 -11.70 5.40 -0.21
N LYS A 51 -10.50 4.93 0.13
CA LYS A 51 -9.40 4.76 -0.83
C LYS A 51 -8.90 3.32 -0.79
N LEU A 52 -8.81 2.71 -1.97
CA LEU A 52 -8.14 1.43 -2.14
C LEU A 52 -6.65 1.57 -1.82
N ALA A 53 -6.23 0.91 -0.74
CA ALA A 53 -4.86 0.99 -0.26
C ALA A 53 -3.98 -0.04 -0.98
N PHE A 54 -4.44 -1.29 -0.96
CA PHE A 54 -3.78 -2.42 -1.60
C PHE A 54 -4.77 -3.58 -1.73
N VAL A 55 -4.37 -4.59 -2.51
CA VAL A 55 -5.14 -5.82 -2.71
C VAL A 55 -4.27 -6.99 -2.29
N ARG A 56 -4.75 -7.78 -1.33
CA ARG A 56 -4.08 -9.03 -0.95
C ARG A 56 -4.44 -10.09 -1.99
N ARG A 57 -3.46 -10.88 -2.43
CA ARG A 57 -3.66 -11.94 -3.43
C ARG A 57 -3.13 -13.26 -2.87
N PRO A 58 -3.92 -13.96 -2.03
CA PRO A 58 -3.55 -15.29 -1.58
C PRO A 58 -3.50 -16.24 -2.78
N LEU A 59 -2.63 -17.25 -2.72
CA LEU A 59 -2.60 -18.27 -3.76
C LEU A 59 -3.93 -19.03 -3.75
N PHE A 60 -4.54 -19.20 -4.94
CA PHE A 60 -5.79 -19.94 -5.15
C PHE A 60 -7.04 -19.35 -4.48
N GLN A 61 -7.02 -18.09 -4.06
CA GLN A 61 -8.21 -17.39 -3.53
C GLN A 61 -8.50 -16.14 -4.36
N ALA A 62 -9.75 -15.66 -4.27
CA ALA A 62 -10.11 -14.36 -4.84
C ALA A 62 -9.22 -13.24 -4.24
N PRO A 63 -8.90 -12.21 -5.02
CA PRO A 63 -8.21 -11.05 -4.48
C PRO A 63 -9.07 -10.39 -3.39
N ILE A 64 -8.39 -9.80 -2.41
CA ILE A 64 -9.03 -9.23 -1.21
C ILE A 64 -8.66 -7.73 -1.16
N PRO A 65 -9.51 -6.83 -1.67
CA PRO A 65 -9.33 -5.38 -1.57
C PRO A 65 -9.36 -4.91 -0.13
N VAL A 66 -8.43 -4.02 0.22
CA VAL A 66 -8.38 -3.35 1.53
C VAL A 66 -8.49 -1.85 1.29
N LEU A 67 -9.52 -1.24 1.89
CA LEU A 67 -9.78 0.20 1.79
C LEU A 67 -9.63 0.87 3.15
N PHE A 68 -9.14 2.10 3.16
CA PHE A 68 -9.17 2.97 4.33
C PHE A 68 -10.20 4.08 4.14
N ASP A 69 -10.80 4.52 5.24
CA ASP A 69 -11.60 5.74 5.24
C ASP A 69 -10.72 6.98 4.99
N ARG A 70 -11.37 8.13 4.76
CA ARG A 70 -10.70 9.42 4.49
C ARG A 70 -9.63 9.78 5.54
N ASP A 71 -9.93 9.53 6.81
CA ASP A 71 -9.08 9.90 7.95
C ASP A 71 -8.13 8.76 8.36
N HIS A 72 -8.13 7.64 7.62
CA HIS A 72 -7.31 6.44 7.89
C HIS A 72 -7.51 5.84 9.30
N THR A 73 -8.68 6.08 9.90
CA THR A 73 -9.07 5.60 11.23
C THR A 73 -9.74 4.24 11.18
N ARG A 74 -10.37 3.90 10.05
CA ARG A 74 -11.07 2.65 9.80
C ARG A 74 -10.54 2.03 8.52
N HIS A 75 -10.60 0.71 8.50
CA HIS A 75 -10.42 -0.04 7.27
C HIS A 75 -11.48 -1.10 7.11
N VAL A 76 -11.75 -1.43 5.86
CA VAL A 76 -12.68 -2.49 5.49
C VAL A 76 -12.05 -3.35 4.41
N VAL A 77 -12.47 -4.60 4.42
CA VAL A 77 -12.06 -5.59 3.44
C VAL A 77 -13.28 -5.96 2.60
N ILE A 78 -13.12 -6.02 1.28
CA ILE A 78 -14.20 -6.48 0.39
C ILE A 78 -14.01 -7.98 0.13
N GLN A 79 -15.00 -8.78 0.50
CA GLN A 79 -15.02 -10.22 0.26
C GLN A 79 -15.36 -10.52 -1.21
N GLU A 80 -15.29 -11.78 -1.65
CA GLU A 80 -15.46 -12.11 -3.09
C GLU A 80 -16.87 -11.77 -3.61
N ASP A 81 -17.87 -11.87 -2.73
CA ASP A 81 -19.28 -11.61 -2.99
C ASP A 81 -19.63 -10.11 -2.89
N GLY A 82 -18.65 -9.25 -2.62
CA GLY A 82 -18.83 -7.81 -2.47
C GLY A 82 -19.27 -7.38 -1.07
N THR A 83 -19.42 -8.30 -0.11
CA THR A 83 -19.69 -7.93 1.28
C THR A 83 -18.48 -7.27 1.93
N LEU A 84 -18.74 -6.42 2.92
CA LEU A 84 -17.72 -5.72 3.67
C LEU A 84 -17.45 -6.45 4.98
N ASP A 85 -16.19 -6.77 5.22
CA ASP A 85 -15.69 -7.16 6.53
C ASP A 85 -15.04 -5.94 7.19
N GLU A 86 -15.71 -5.42 8.23
CA GLU A 86 -15.30 -4.25 9.00
C GLU A 86 -14.73 -4.66 10.37
N SER A 87 -14.00 -5.77 10.46
CA SER A 87 -13.55 -6.38 11.74
C SER A 87 -12.51 -5.55 12.54
N GLN A 88 -12.57 -4.22 12.46
CA GLN A 88 -11.86 -3.24 13.26
C GLN A 88 -12.80 -2.57 14.26
N THR A 89 -13.08 -3.26 15.36
CA THR A 89 -13.62 -2.63 16.57
C THR A 89 -12.53 -1.78 17.23
N LEU A 90 -12.30 -0.56 16.72
CA LEU A 90 -11.44 0.42 17.40
C LEU A 90 -12.24 1.06 18.54
N VAL A 91 -12.12 0.49 19.74
CA VAL A 91 -12.63 1.10 20.97
C VAL A 91 -11.65 2.21 21.38
N LEU A 92 -11.85 3.41 20.85
CA LEU A 92 -11.18 4.62 21.34
C LEU A 92 -11.71 4.90 22.76
N ARG A 93 -10.88 4.71 23.78
CA ARG A 93 -11.16 5.19 25.14
C ARG A 93 -10.65 6.62 25.26
N ALA A 94 -11.53 7.52 25.68
CA ALA A 94 -11.24 8.92 26.00
C ALA A 94 -10.36 9.05 27.25
#